data_AF-A0A9N9IY14-F1
#
_entry.id   AF-A0A9N9IY14-F1
#
_cell.length_a   1.000
_cell.length_b   1.000
_cell.length_c   1.000
_cell.angle_alpha   90.00
_cell.angle_beta   90.00
_cell.angle_gamma   90.00
#
_symmetry.space_group_name_H-M   'P 1'
#
loop_
_entity.id
_entity.type
_entity.pdbx_description
1 polymer ?
#
loop_
_entity_poly.entity_id
_entity_poly.type
_entity_poly.pdbx_seq_one_letter_code
_entity_poly.pdbx_strand_id
1 'polypeptide(L)' 'ATPIDVNVISHKKQRYAVWYGGSLIANMPEFYSYCHSKAEYEERGPSICRHNRVFGSMTQN' A
#
# COMPACT_ATOMS: atom_id res chain seq x y z
N ALA A 1 36.43 -4.59 10.30
CA ALA A 1 35.13 -4.16 9.72
C ALA A 1 34.02 -4.79 10.56
N THR A 2 33.01 -4.02 10.95
CA THR A 2 31.81 -4.55 11.63
C THR A 2 30.92 -5.26 10.62
N PRO A 3 30.51 -6.52 10.85
CA PRO A 3 29.58 -7.21 9.96
C PRO A 3 28.24 -6.48 9.89
N ILE A 4 27.67 -6.38 8.68
CA ILE A 4 26.30 -5.89 8.49
C ILE A 4 25.36 -7.05 8.79
N ASP A 5 24.37 -6.82 9.64
CA ASP A 5 23.29 -7.78 9.85
C ASP A 5 22.38 -7.83 8.62
N VAL A 6 22.15 -9.03 8.08
CA VAL A 6 21.37 -9.25 6.86
C VAL A 6 20.21 -10.19 7.19
N ASN A 7 18.99 -9.69 7.01
CA ASN A 7 17.77 -10.45 7.28
C ASN A 7 16.99 -10.74 6.00
N VAL A 8 16.94 -12.01 5.60
CA VAL A 8 16.16 -12.49 4.44
C VAL A 8 14.86 -13.12 4.93
N ILE A 9 13.73 -12.48 4.63
CA ILE A 9 12.41 -12.94 5.12
C ILE A 9 11.78 -13.93 4.13
N SER A 10 11.40 -15.10 4.64
CA SER A 10 10.62 -16.10 3.91
C SER A 10 9.25 -16.34 4.53
N HIS A 11 8.23 -16.56 3.70
CA HIS A 11 6.86 -16.83 4.17
C HIS A 11 6.08 -17.75 3.21
N LYS A 12 5.04 -18.42 3.71
CA LYS A 12 4.27 -19.44 2.95
C LYS A 12 3.46 -18.89 1.76
N LYS A 13 3.35 -17.56 1.62
CA LYS A 13 2.54 -16.89 0.59
C LYS A 13 3.39 -16.21 -0.50
N GLN A 14 4.69 -16.53 -0.58
CA GLN A 14 5.62 -15.91 -1.54
C GLN A 14 5.14 -15.95 -3.00
N ARG A 15 4.61 -17.11 -3.46
CA ARG A 15 4.15 -17.29 -4.86
C ARG A 15 3.13 -16.24 -5.31
N TYR A 16 2.30 -15.75 -4.39
CA TYR A 16 1.26 -14.77 -4.66
C TYR A 16 1.36 -13.58 -3.70
N ALA A 17 2.57 -13.23 -3.25
CA ALA A 17 2.79 -12.25 -2.19
C ALA A 17 2.14 -10.90 -2.49
N VAL A 18 2.23 -10.44 -3.75
CA VAL A 18 1.62 -9.18 -4.21
C VAL A 18 0.09 -9.23 -4.10
N TRP A 19 -0.53 -10.30 -4.62
CA TRP A 19 -1.98 -10.44 -4.59
C TRP A 19 -2.49 -10.64 -3.17
N TYR A 20 -1.80 -11.45 -2.37
CA TYR A 20 -2.11 -11.67 -0.96
C TYR A 20 -1.99 -10.37 -0.16
N GLY A 21 -0.91 -9.60 -0.36
CA GLY A 21 -0.74 -8.29 0.26
C GLY A 21 -1.83 -7.31 -0.13
N GLY A 22 -2.18 -7.22 -1.42
CA GLY A 22 -3.28 -6.38 -1.89
C GLY A 22 -4.63 -6.79 -1.29
N SER A 23 -4.91 -8.09 -1.19
CA SER A 23 -6.11 -8.62 -0.53
C SER A 23 -6.15 -8.26 0.95
N LEU A 24 -5.04 -8.41 1.68
CA LEU A 24 -4.98 -8.00 3.09
C LEU A 24 -5.24 -6.49 3.24
N ILE A 25 -4.58 -5.67 2.42
CA ILE A 25 -4.71 -4.21 2.48
C ILE A 25 -6.14 -3.76 2.15
N ALA A 26 -6.76 -4.35 1.13
CA ALA A 26 -8.13 -4.01 0.72
C ALA A 26 -9.19 -4.38 1.77
N ASN A 27 -8.89 -5.30 2.68
CA ASN A 27 -9.78 -5.68 3.79
C ASN A 27 -9.62 -4.79 5.03
N MET A 28 -8.64 -3.87 5.07
CA MET A 28 -8.48 -2.95 6.20
C MET A 28 -9.55 -1.83 6.14
N PRO A 29 -10.13 -1.40 7.28
CA PRO A 29 -11.14 -0.33 7.32
C PRO A 29 -10.67 0.97 6.66
N GLU A 30 -9.39 1.30 6.78
CA GLU A 30 -8.81 2.54 6.28
C GLU A 30 -8.66 2.55 4.76
N PHE A 31 -8.76 1.40 4.08
CA PHE A 31 -8.56 1.25 2.64
C PHE A 31 -9.29 2.30 1.82
N TYR A 32 -10.58 2.49 2.10
CA TYR A 32 -11.42 3.44 1.36
C TYR A 32 -10.98 4.90 1.52
N SER A 33 -10.36 5.27 2.65
CA SER A 33 -9.86 6.63 2.87
C SER A 33 -8.63 6.99 2.02
N TYR A 34 -7.95 5.98 1.47
CA TYR A 34 -6.79 6.15 0.58
C TYR A 34 -7.17 6.06 -0.91
N CYS A 35 -8.39 5.64 -1.22
CA CYS A 35 -8.88 5.52 -2.59
C CYS A 35 -9.40 6.87 -3.12
N HIS A 36 -9.23 7.09 -4.41
CA HIS A 36 -9.93 8.16 -5.12
C HIS A 36 -11.33 7.70 -5.48
N SER A 37 -12.33 8.49 -5.11
CA SER A 37 -13.71 8.25 -5.53
C SER A 37 -13.95 8.65 -6.98
N LYS A 38 -15.01 8.11 -7.58
CA LYS A 38 -15.44 8.50 -8.93
C LYS A 38 -15.79 10.00 -8.99
N ALA A 39 -16.45 10.54 -7.96
CA ALA A 39 -16.82 11.94 -7.90
C ALA A 39 -15.58 12.85 -7.90
N GLU A 40 -14.55 12.52 -7.11
CA GLU A 40 -13.29 13.27 -7.11
C GLU A 40 -12.58 13.24 -8.46
N TYR A 41 -12.64 12.10 -9.16
CA TYR A 41 -12.07 11.98 -10.50
C TYR A 41 -12.80 12.86 -11.51
N GLU A 42 -14.14 12.90 -11.45
CA GLU A 42 -14.96 13.75 -12.32
C GLU A 42 -14.74 15.25 -12.06
N GLU A 43 -14.53 15.65 -10.80
CA GLU A 43 -14.31 17.04 -10.41
C GLU A 43 -12.88 17.53 -10.68
N ARG A 44 -11.87 16.70 -10.39
CA ARG A 44 -10.44 17.10 -10.37
C ARG A 44 -9.63 16.53 -11.54
N GLY A 45 -10.22 15.63 -12.31
CA GLY A 45 -9.61 14.98 -13.46
C GLY A 45 -8.61 13.86 -13.11
N PRO A 46 -8.04 13.21 -14.15
CA PRO A 46 -7.18 12.03 -13.99
C PRO A 46 -5.86 12.27 -13.26
N SER A 47 -5.47 13.53 -13.03
CA SER A 47 -4.24 13.86 -12.30
C SER A 47 -4.21 13.30 -10.89
N ILE A 48 -5.36 13.12 -10.23
CA ILE A 48 -5.40 12.58 -8.86
C ILE A 48 -4.90 11.13 -8.80
N CYS A 49 -5.11 10.34 -9.85
CA CYS A 49 -4.69 8.94 -9.91
C CYS A 49 -3.18 8.76 -10.17
N ARG A 50 -2.43 9.84 -10.44
CA ARG A 50 -0.97 9.77 -10.64
C ARG A 50 -0.20 9.50 -9.35
N HIS A 51 -0.84 9.72 -8.20
CA HIS A 51 -0.28 9.42 -6.89
C HIS A 51 -1.35 8.77 -6.01
N ASN A 52 -1.11 7.51 -5.65
CA ASN A 52 -1.88 6.81 -4.63
C ASN A 52 -1.05 6.79 -3.35
N ARG A 53 -1.63 7.31 -2.26
CA ARG A 53 -0.94 7.39 -0.97
C ARG A 53 -0.59 5.98 -0.49
N VAL A 54 0.64 5.79 0.00
CA VAL A 54 1.09 4.51 0.55
C VAL A 54 0.52 4.34 1.95
N PHE A 55 -0.08 3.17 2.23
CA PHE A 55 -0.57 2.80 3.56
C PHE A 55 0.52 2.96 4.62
N GLY A 56 0.21 3.61 5.74
CA GLY A 56 1.12 3.72 6.87
C GLY A 56 2.23 4.77 6.76
N SER A 57 2.31 5.55 5.67
CA SER A 57 3.28 6.67 5.59
C SER A 57 2.91 7.89 6.46
N MET A 58 1.79 7.84 7.21
CA MET A 58 1.33 8.88 8.13
C MET A 58 1.30 8.45 9.61
N THR A 59 2.00 7.39 10.02
CA THR A 59 2.34 7.19 11.45
C THR A 59 3.75 7.72 11.71
N GLN A 60 3.87 9.05 11.84
CA GLN A 60 4.90 9.63 12.70
C GLN A 60 4.29 9.78 14.10
N ASN A 61 4.77 8.97 15.04
CA ASN A 61 4.88 9.30 16.46
C ASN A 61 6.16 8.64 16.96
#